data_AF-A0A956CHY6-F1
#
_entry.id   AF-A0A956CHY6-F1
#
_cell.length_a   1.000
_cell.length_b   1.000
_cell.length_c   1.000
_cell.angle_alpha   90.00
_cell.angle_beta   90.00
_cell.angle_gamma   90.00
#
_symmetry.space_group_name_H-M   'P 1'
#
loop_
_entity.id
_entity.type
_entity.pdbx_description
1 polymer ?
#
loop_
_entity_poly.entity_id
_entity_poly.type
_entity_poly.pdbx_seq_one_letter_code
_entity_poly.pdbx_strand_id
1 'polypeptide(L)'
;MRSQDPETRAGGKRRRRSRKPRPKPTAAAAVIAGAKPAVDADKAADVPLSKEEALEMRGHLRFLKEHRKVLALKVNAAEDLLLNGVREPTHRGVCQHLLDKVERSRVEAVAQRLEPAARVRLLEGVLGFAPDVAYVLLYLESLRDAAREEATPALSAALKRIDFAAISAAQMRRVLDLIVELYDARDRPQLMFSLLQSATFRAAFDDSAAALPAPLAEVVLPLRAVHAVVLRGKKNPFDAASLARGVAMLLQGRAKVLRAQSASTRSRLFDAGIDLCTERECAPGLLGLVDGFEPGERSTSEAMLRLAGWLLARGLEPDAKKLLARLSKEHPGFKLPQRWLTALEGPRIGGAGLAAAPGRGRDFWQEGMLLARQLPVWVSVGKPDAAPRFANAAALAESIAVPGVARVLESGTTRDGAPYWITPRLGRGGNELLGKQELAASDVSALCAEAVRILSSLADAGVRLPDARFRRFSVDPSGRLWLRDLLDAERATPEDARTAHLELARQFCSDAYDRVKGTLSDDPSSAETFAALVRLVEGGG
;
A
#
# COMPACT_ATOMS: atom_id res chain seq x y z
N MET A 1 -45.79 -5.90 -55.44
CA MET A 1 -46.99 -5.14 -55.01
C MET A 1 -47.00 -5.14 -53.48
N ARG A 2 -46.91 -3.94 -52.86
CA ARG A 2 -46.89 -3.63 -51.40
C ARG A 2 -45.64 -4.15 -50.65
N SER A 3 -44.60 -3.36 -50.35
CA SER A 3 -44.49 -2.13 -49.53
C SER A 3 -45.12 -2.27 -48.14
N GLN A 4 -44.29 -2.39 -47.10
CA GLN A 4 -44.55 -1.89 -45.76
C GLN A 4 -43.27 -2.00 -44.90
N ASP A 5 -42.54 -0.88 -44.80
CA ASP A 5 -42.01 -0.42 -43.52
C ASP A 5 -43.19 0.12 -42.68
N PRO A 6 -43.15 0.06 -41.34
CA PRO A 6 -42.63 1.22 -40.61
C PRO A 6 -41.87 0.94 -39.28
N GLU A 7 -41.00 1.91 -38.98
CA GLU A 7 -40.49 2.39 -37.69
C GLU A 7 -40.85 1.65 -36.38
N THR A 8 -39.84 1.42 -35.54
CA THR A 8 -39.97 1.76 -34.11
C THR A 8 -38.63 2.14 -33.48
N ARG A 9 -38.52 3.42 -33.13
CA ARG A 9 -37.53 4.00 -32.23
C ARG A 9 -37.64 3.37 -30.84
N ALA A 10 -36.53 2.90 -30.28
CA ALA A 10 -36.39 2.73 -28.83
C ALA A 10 -35.05 3.34 -28.38
N GLY A 11 -35.11 4.60 -27.96
CA GLY A 11 -34.00 5.33 -27.39
C GLY A 11 -33.51 4.69 -26.09
N GLY A 12 -32.29 4.17 -26.11
CA GLY A 12 -31.57 3.76 -24.91
C GLY A 12 -31.27 4.97 -24.02
N LYS A 13 -32.07 5.15 -22.97
CA LYS A 13 -31.87 6.15 -21.92
C LYS A 13 -30.46 5.98 -21.30
N ARG A 14 -29.52 6.83 -21.73
CA ARG A 14 -28.27 7.11 -21.00
C ARG A 14 -28.63 7.51 -19.56
N ARG A 15 -28.48 6.58 -18.62
CA ARG A 15 -28.51 6.88 -17.17
C ARG A 15 -27.38 7.85 -16.87
N ARG A 16 -27.69 9.15 -16.87
CA ARG A 16 -26.86 10.20 -16.28
C ARG A 16 -26.61 9.79 -14.83
N ARG A 17 -25.37 9.41 -14.52
CA ARG A 17 -24.90 9.26 -13.13
C ARG A 17 -25.16 10.57 -12.43
N SER A 18 -26.17 10.57 -11.56
CA SER A 18 -26.42 11.63 -10.60
C SER A 18 -25.13 11.89 -9.84
N ARG A 19 -24.48 13.02 -10.15
CA ARG A 19 -23.40 13.59 -9.33
C ARG A 19 -24.03 13.83 -7.96
N LYS A 20 -23.66 13.02 -6.95
CA LYS A 20 -24.01 13.30 -5.56
C LYS A 20 -23.71 14.79 -5.28
N PRO A 21 -24.69 15.58 -4.78
CA PRO A 21 -24.47 16.96 -4.44
C PRO A 21 -23.29 17.05 -3.46
N ARG A 22 -22.37 18.00 -3.67
CA ARG A 22 -21.40 18.34 -2.63
C ARG A 22 -22.21 18.73 -1.38
N PRO A 23 -21.87 18.23 -0.18
CA PRO A 23 -22.52 18.69 1.03
C PRO A 23 -22.38 20.21 1.11
N LYS A 24 -23.49 20.91 1.32
CA LYS A 24 -23.46 22.36 1.52
C LYS A 24 -22.63 22.63 2.78
N PRO A 25 -21.77 23.66 2.78
CA PRO A 25 -21.05 24.03 4.00
C PRO A 25 -22.05 24.30 5.12
N THR A 26 -21.72 23.87 6.34
CA THR A 26 -22.47 24.26 7.54
C THR A 26 -22.44 25.77 7.70
N ALA A 27 -23.40 26.32 8.46
CA ALA A 27 -23.49 27.77 8.68
C ALA A 27 -22.16 28.34 9.21
N ALA A 28 -21.57 27.69 10.22
CA ALA A 28 -20.27 28.07 10.77
C ALA A 28 -19.10 28.03 9.77
N ALA A 29 -19.02 26.98 8.93
CA ALA A 29 -17.97 26.89 7.92
C ALA A 29 -18.15 27.95 6.82
N ALA A 30 -19.39 28.35 6.52
CA ALA A 30 -19.70 29.42 5.59
C ALA A 30 -19.28 30.80 6.14
N VAL A 31 -19.40 31.05 7.45
CA VAL A 31 -18.90 32.29 8.08
C VAL A 31 -17.41 32.46 7.83
N ILE A 32 -16.61 31.42 8.10
CA ILE A 32 -15.15 31.46 7.89
C ILE A 32 -14.81 31.55 6.40
N ALA A 33 -15.52 30.82 5.54
CA ALA A 33 -15.30 30.87 4.10
C ALA A 33 -15.68 32.24 3.50
N GLY A 34 -16.70 32.92 4.04
CA GLY A 34 -17.21 34.20 3.59
C GLY A 34 -16.53 35.42 4.22
N ALA A 35 -15.84 35.25 5.36
CA ALA A 35 -15.17 36.33 6.07
C ALA A 35 -14.17 37.06 5.15
N LYS A 36 -14.27 38.38 5.06
CA LYS A 36 -13.36 39.25 4.32
C LYS A 36 -13.18 40.54 5.11
N PRO A 37 -12.08 41.28 4.93
CA PRO A 37 -12.01 42.64 5.45
C PRO A 37 -13.21 43.43 4.92
N ALA A 38 -13.94 44.09 5.81
CA ALA A 38 -15.16 44.85 5.44
C ALA A 38 -14.85 46.07 4.55
N VAL A 39 -13.59 46.49 4.51
CA VAL A 39 -13.10 47.59 3.71
C VAL A 39 -11.82 47.13 3.05
N ASP A 40 -11.74 47.30 1.74
CA ASP A 40 -10.52 47.08 0.98
C ASP A 40 -9.42 48.05 1.45
N ALA A 41 -8.41 47.50 2.13
CA ALA A 41 -7.31 48.26 2.74
C ALA A 41 -6.27 48.74 1.71
N ASP A 42 -6.32 48.21 0.48
CA ASP A 42 -5.42 48.63 -0.61
C ASP A 42 -5.90 49.93 -1.28
N LYS A 43 -7.11 50.41 -0.95
CA LYS A 43 -7.69 51.67 -1.43
C LYS A 43 -7.46 52.80 -0.43
N ALA A 44 -7.06 53.97 -0.94
CA ALA A 44 -6.82 55.15 -0.12
C ALA A 44 -8.09 55.60 0.64
N ALA A 45 -7.90 56.16 1.84
CA ALA A 45 -8.97 56.45 2.81
C ALA A 45 -9.96 57.53 2.37
N ASP A 46 -9.57 58.35 1.39
CA ASP A 46 -10.32 59.40 0.73
C ASP A 46 -11.20 58.87 -0.43
N VAL A 47 -10.96 57.65 -0.91
CA VAL A 47 -11.79 57.01 -1.93
C VAL A 47 -13.11 56.53 -1.29
N PRO A 48 -14.28 57.00 -1.78
CA PRO A 48 -15.58 56.59 -1.25
C PRO A 48 -15.81 55.07 -1.31
N LEU A 49 -16.66 54.56 -0.44
CA LEU A 49 -17.13 53.18 -0.51
C LEU A 49 -18.02 53.00 -1.74
N SER A 50 -17.84 51.90 -2.46
CA SER A 50 -18.75 51.46 -3.52
C SER A 50 -20.15 51.14 -2.96
N LYS A 51 -21.16 51.05 -3.84
CA LYS A 51 -22.53 50.72 -3.42
C LYS A 51 -22.63 49.35 -2.73
N GLU A 52 -21.81 48.39 -3.15
CA GLU A 52 -21.74 47.05 -2.57
C GLU A 52 -21.05 47.08 -1.19
N GLU A 53 -19.88 47.73 -1.07
CA GLU A 53 -19.18 47.91 0.20
C GLU A 53 -20.04 48.68 1.22
N ALA A 54 -20.77 49.71 0.78
CA ALA A 54 -21.66 50.48 1.65
C ALA A 54 -22.84 49.64 2.16
N LEU A 55 -23.34 48.66 1.38
CA LEU A 55 -24.39 47.74 1.80
C LEU A 55 -23.86 46.76 2.86
N GLU A 56 -22.68 46.17 2.64
CA GLU A 56 -22.02 45.30 3.61
C GLU A 56 -21.72 46.05 4.92
N MET A 57 -21.19 47.28 4.81
CA MET A 57 -20.89 48.16 5.94
C MET A 57 -22.14 48.48 6.78
N ARG A 58 -23.32 48.67 6.17
CA ARG A 58 -24.58 48.84 6.93
C ARG A 58 -24.89 47.62 7.81
N GLY A 59 -24.56 46.42 7.34
CA GLY A 59 -24.68 45.18 8.11
C GLY A 59 -23.77 45.19 9.34
N HIS A 60 -22.49 45.54 9.16
CA HIS A 60 -21.52 45.64 10.26
C HIS A 60 -21.88 46.73 11.27
N LEU A 61 -22.34 47.91 10.81
CA LEU A 61 -22.79 49.00 11.70
C LEU A 61 -24.01 48.61 12.53
N ARG A 62 -24.96 47.84 11.96
CA ARG A 62 -26.09 47.29 12.72
C ARG A 62 -25.62 46.38 13.85
N PHE A 63 -24.68 45.47 13.54
CA PHE A 63 -24.06 44.61 14.55
C PHE A 63 -23.38 45.41 15.66
N LEU A 64 -22.60 46.45 15.31
CA LEU A 64 -21.94 47.31 16.29
C LEU A 64 -22.94 48.09 17.15
N LYS A 65 -24.07 48.53 16.58
CA LYS A 65 -25.16 49.18 17.33
C LYS A 65 -25.74 48.23 18.38
N GLU A 66 -26.05 47.00 17.98
CA GLU A 66 -26.59 45.97 18.88
C GLU A 66 -25.63 45.62 20.02
N HIS A 67 -24.32 45.57 19.73
CA HIS A 67 -23.29 45.17 20.70
C HIS A 67 -22.53 46.34 21.33
N ARG A 68 -22.95 47.59 21.09
CA ARG A 68 -22.24 48.81 21.54
C ARG A 68 -21.95 48.81 23.04
N LYS A 69 -22.97 48.48 23.85
CA LYS A 69 -22.86 48.46 25.32
C LYS A 69 -21.96 47.33 25.79
N VAL A 70 -22.09 46.16 25.16
CA VAL A 70 -21.35 44.95 25.52
C VAL A 70 -19.86 45.11 25.21
N LEU A 71 -19.52 45.70 24.06
CA LEU A 71 -18.14 45.98 23.64
C LEU A 71 -17.56 47.29 24.22
N ALA A 72 -18.35 48.03 25.01
CA ALA A 72 -17.99 49.33 25.58
C ALA A 72 -17.39 50.31 24.54
N LEU A 73 -18.02 50.40 23.36
CA LEU A 73 -17.53 51.23 22.25
C LEU A 73 -17.76 52.72 22.55
N LYS A 74 -16.65 53.49 22.53
CA LYS A 74 -16.67 54.95 22.62
C LYS A 74 -16.78 55.56 21.23
N VAL A 75 -17.95 56.08 20.90
CA VAL A 75 -18.24 56.70 19.60
C VAL A 75 -18.43 58.19 19.73
N ASN A 76 -17.95 58.94 18.74
CA ASN A 76 -18.20 60.38 18.64
C ASN A 76 -19.57 60.65 17.98
N ALA A 77 -20.01 61.91 17.93
CA ALA A 77 -21.31 62.27 17.38
C ALA A 77 -21.47 61.86 15.90
N ALA A 78 -20.40 61.92 15.09
CA ALA A 78 -20.45 61.56 13.68
C ALA A 78 -20.56 60.04 13.46
N GLU A 79 -19.87 59.24 14.28
CA GLU A 79 -19.95 57.77 14.29
C GLU A 79 -21.30 57.29 14.84
N ASP A 80 -21.89 58.00 15.80
CA ASP A 80 -23.21 57.70 16.35
C ASP A 80 -24.31 57.83 15.29
N LEU A 81 -24.21 58.84 14.41
CA LEU A 81 -25.11 59.01 13.27
C LEU A 81 -24.98 57.87 12.25
N LEU A 82 -23.77 57.32 12.05
CA LEU A 82 -23.52 56.17 11.19
C LEU A 82 -24.12 54.89 11.80
N LEU A 83 -23.87 54.62 13.09
CA LEU A 83 -24.42 53.45 13.79
C LEU A 83 -25.94 53.45 13.81
N ASN A 84 -26.56 54.62 13.98
CA ASN A 84 -28.01 54.75 14.00
C ASN A 84 -28.68 54.71 12.62
N GLY A 85 -27.89 54.69 11.54
CA GLY A 85 -28.41 54.66 10.16
C GLY A 85 -28.97 56.00 9.69
N VAL A 86 -28.68 57.09 10.40
CA VAL A 86 -29.08 58.47 10.03
C VAL A 86 -28.18 58.98 8.90
N ARG A 87 -26.92 58.56 8.88
CA ARG A 87 -25.94 58.89 7.85
C ARG A 87 -25.52 57.62 7.10
N GLU A 88 -25.41 57.69 5.78
CA GLU A 88 -24.92 56.56 4.98
C GLU A 88 -23.40 56.37 5.12
N PRO A 89 -22.90 55.12 5.17
CA PRO A 89 -21.47 54.83 5.23
C PRO A 89 -20.83 55.01 3.85
N THR A 90 -20.52 56.26 3.51
CA THR A 90 -19.87 56.61 2.22
C THR A 90 -18.37 56.86 2.37
N HIS A 91 -17.91 57.28 3.54
CA HIS A 91 -16.52 57.66 3.78
C HIS A 91 -15.70 56.49 4.34
N ARG A 92 -14.77 55.97 3.52
CA ARG A 92 -13.94 54.78 3.83
C ARG A 92 -13.16 54.93 5.14
N GLY A 93 -12.39 56.00 5.30
CA GLY A 93 -11.56 56.20 6.51
C GLY A 93 -12.36 56.26 7.82
N VAL A 94 -13.56 56.85 7.82
CA VAL A 94 -14.41 56.93 9.03
C VAL A 94 -15.00 55.57 9.37
N CYS A 95 -15.43 54.80 8.36
CA CYS A 95 -15.91 53.44 8.55
C CYS A 95 -14.79 52.52 9.06
N GLN A 96 -13.59 52.62 8.50
CA GLN A 96 -12.43 51.84 8.96
C GLN A 96 -12.07 52.18 10.42
N HIS A 97 -11.95 53.46 10.75
CA HIS A 97 -11.66 53.91 12.12
C HIS A 97 -12.69 53.38 13.14
N LEU A 98 -13.97 53.34 12.77
CA LEU A 98 -15.01 52.83 13.65
C LEU A 98 -14.91 51.31 13.86
N LEU A 99 -14.52 50.54 12.83
CA LEU A 99 -14.26 49.10 12.96
C LEU A 99 -12.99 48.84 13.79
N ASP A 100 -11.95 49.65 13.63
CA ASP A 100 -10.67 49.52 14.36
C ASP A 100 -10.83 49.76 15.87
N LYS A 101 -11.90 50.44 16.32
CA LYS A 101 -12.25 50.57 17.75
C LYS A 101 -12.66 49.26 18.41
N VAL A 102 -12.92 48.21 17.64
CA VAL A 102 -13.18 46.86 18.15
C VAL A 102 -11.85 46.21 18.52
N GLU A 103 -11.35 46.56 19.70
CA GLU A 103 -10.08 46.06 20.23
C GLU A 103 -10.17 44.57 20.65
N ARG A 104 -9.11 43.83 20.32
CA ARG A 104 -9.00 42.39 20.60
C ARG A 104 -9.16 42.02 22.07
N SER A 105 -8.48 42.75 22.96
CA SER A 105 -8.54 42.50 24.40
C SER A 105 -9.96 42.66 24.95
N ARG A 106 -10.75 43.58 24.39
CA ARG A 106 -12.16 43.78 24.77
C ARG A 106 -13.04 42.66 24.26
N VAL A 107 -12.88 42.26 23.00
CA VAL A 107 -13.64 41.13 22.44
C VAL A 107 -13.35 39.85 23.22
N GLU A 108 -12.08 39.56 23.54
CA GLU A 108 -11.69 38.40 24.36
C GLU A 108 -12.32 38.46 25.77
N ALA A 109 -12.22 39.59 26.47
CA ALA A 109 -12.78 39.75 27.82
C ALA A 109 -14.32 39.65 27.85
N VAL A 110 -14.99 40.17 26.83
CA VAL A 110 -16.44 40.05 26.67
C VAL A 110 -16.82 38.61 26.37
N ALA A 111 -16.13 37.97 25.41
CA ALA A 111 -16.40 36.60 25.01
C ALA A 111 -16.34 35.65 26.21
N GLN A 112 -15.33 35.78 27.08
CA GLN A 112 -15.18 34.96 28.29
C GLN A 112 -16.37 35.03 29.26
N ARG A 113 -17.11 36.14 29.28
CA ARG A 113 -18.26 36.35 30.18
C ARG A 113 -19.60 35.91 29.58
N LEU A 114 -19.64 35.63 28.27
CA LEU A 114 -20.84 35.23 27.57
C LEU A 114 -21.00 33.70 27.57
N GLU A 115 -22.26 33.27 27.59
CA GLU A 115 -22.66 31.88 27.34
C GLU A 115 -22.19 31.42 25.95
N PRO A 116 -21.87 30.11 25.77
CA PRO A 116 -21.24 29.59 24.55
C PRO A 116 -21.96 30.00 23.25
N ALA A 117 -23.30 29.91 23.21
CA ALA A 117 -24.08 30.28 22.02
C ALA A 117 -24.07 31.79 21.73
N ALA A 118 -24.08 32.64 22.76
CA ALA A 118 -24.00 34.09 22.61
C ALA A 118 -22.60 34.54 22.19
N ARG A 119 -21.57 33.85 22.70
CA ARG A 119 -20.17 34.03 22.33
C ARG A 119 -19.93 33.73 20.84
N VAL A 120 -20.47 32.61 20.34
CA VAL A 120 -20.42 32.25 18.92
C VAL A 120 -21.03 33.36 18.07
N ARG A 121 -22.25 33.82 18.36
CA ARG A 121 -22.92 34.89 17.59
C ARG A 121 -22.14 36.21 17.58
N LEU A 122 -21.57 36.60 18.72
CA LEU A 122 -20.72 37.79 18.81
C LEU A 122 -19.52 37.67 17.85
N LEU A 123 -18.83 36.52 17.89
CA LEU A 123 -17.62 36.28 17.10
C LEU A 123 -17.91 36.13 15.61
N GLU A 124 -19.08 35.60 15.21
CA GLU A 124 -19.51 35.59 13.80
C GLU A 124 -19.63 37.01 13.25
N GLY A 125 -20.20 37.93 14.03
CA GLY A 125 -20.31 39.34 13.66
C GLY A 125 -18.94 40.01 13.54
N VAL A 126 -18.03 39.75 14.48
CA VAL A 126 -16.65 40.28 14.45
C VAL A 126 -15.87 39.73 13.25
N LEU A 127 -15.93 38.42 12.98
CA LEU A 127 -15.27 37.79 11.84
C LEU A 127 -15.77 38.32 10.50
N GLY A 128 -17.00 38.82 10.45
CA GLY A 128 -17.58 39.45 9.26
C GLY A 128 -16.79 40.66 8.76
N PHE A 129 -16.08 41.38 9.64
CA PHE A 129 -15.30 42.57 9.26
C PHE A 129 -13.82 42.53 9.66
N ALA A 130 -13.45 41.70 10.65
CA ALA A 130 -12.09 41.54 11.15
C ALA A 130 -11.69 40.05 11.16
N PRO A 131 -11.30 39.48 10.00
CA PRO A 131 -10.96 38.05 9.87
C PRO A 131 -9.55 37.71 10.39
N ASP A 132 -9.14 38.26 11.53
CA ASP A 132 -7.84 37.95 12.17
C ASP A 132 -7.83 36.51 12.69
N VAL A 133 -6.70 35.82 12.52
CA VAL A 133 -6.44 34.46 13.04
C VAL A 133 -6.79 34.34 14.53
N ALA A 134 -6.52 35.36 15.34
CA ALA A 134 -6.88 35.36 16.75
C ALA A 134 -8.39 35.24 17.00
N TYR A 135 -9.21 35.97 16.24
CA TYR A 135 -10.67 35.89 16.32
C TYR A 135 -11.18 34.58 15.72
N VAL A 136 -10.54 34.07 14.66
CA VAL A 136 -10.87 32.76 14.09
C VAL A 136 -10.65 31.66 15.13
N LEU A 137 -9.53 31.67 15.85
CA LEU A 137 -9.25 30.67 16.90
C LEU A 137 -10.23 30.77 18.06
N LEU A 138 -10.52 31.99 18.53
CA LEU A 138 -11.49 32.20 19.60
C LEU A 138 -12.89 31.74 19.18
N TYR A 139 -13.27 31.96 17.92
CA TYR A 139 -14.54 31.48 17.36
C TYR A 139 -14.60 29.96 17.33
N LEU A 140 -13.53 29.29 16.86
CA LEU A 140 -13.46 27.83 16.79
C LEU A 140 -13.50 27.18 18.18
N GLU A 141 -12.83 27.74 19.18
CA GLU A 141 -12.90 27.29 20.57
C GLU A 141 -14.32 27.45 21.14
N SER A 142 -14.97 28.57 20.84
CA SER A 142 -16.36 28.83 21.25
C SER A 142 -17.33 27.87 20.57
N LEU A 143 -17.12 27.56 19.29
CA LEU A 143 -17.90 26.57 18.54
C LEU A 143 -17.68 25.15 19.07
N ARG A 144 -16.45 24.79 19.45
CA ARG A 144 -16.17 23.50 20.08
C ARG A 144 -17.03 23.31 21.33
N ASP A 145 -17.14 24.35 22.15
CA ASP A 145 -17.88 24.32 23.41
C ASP A 145 -19.41 24.35 23.18
N ALA A 146 -19.89 25.10 22.19
CA ALA A 146 -21.33 25.29 21.94
C ALA A 146 -21.96 24.26 20.98
N ALA A 147 -21.24 23.86 19.94
CA ALA A 147 -21.74 23.09 18.79
C ALA A 147 -20.60 22.30 18.12
N ARG A 148 -20.06 21.30 18.82
CA ARG A 148 -18.88 20.53 18.38
C ARG A 148 -18.99 19.95 16.96
N GLU A 149 -20.17 19.52 16.55
CA GLU A 149 -20.41 18.99 15.19
C GLU A 149 -20.16 20.03 14.08
N GLU A 150 -20.33 21.33 14.38
CA GLU A 150 -20.03 22.43 13.47
C GLU A 150 -18.56 22.88 13.52
N ALA A 151 -17.86 22.58 14.62
CA ALA A 151 -16.49 23.02 14.84
C ALA A 151 -15.48 22.32 13.90
N THR A 152 -15.62 21.02 13.64
CA THR A 152 -14.72 20.29 12.71
C THR A 152 -14.77 20.83 11.27
N PRO A 153 -15.94 21.00 10.62
CA PRO A 153 -16.00 21.59 9.27
C PRO A 153 -15.55 23.06 9.26
N ALA A 154 -15.82 23.83 10.32
CA ALA A 154 -15.33 25.20 10.47
C ALA A 154 -13.80 25.26 10.58
N LEU A 155 -13.17 24.41 11.38
CA LEU A 155 -11.70 24.30 11.48
C LEU A 155 -11.09 23.89 10.14
N SER A 156 -11.71 22.94 9.43
CA SER A 156 -11.32 22.58 8.05
C SER A 156 -11.34 23.76 7.07
N ALA A 157 -12.28 24.70 7.23
CA ALA A 157 -12.34 25.92 6.43
C ALA A 157 -11.27 26.93 6.87
N ALA A 158 -11.05 27.09 8.18
CA ALA A 158 -10.05 27.98 8.76
C ALA A 158 -8.63 27.61 8.34
N LEU A 159 -8.26 26.33 8.41
CA LEU A 159 -6.93 25.84 8.05
C LEU A 159 -6.54 26.14 6.59
N LYS A 160 -7.51 26.34 5.69
CA LYS A 160 -7.26 26.73 4.29
C LYS A 160 -7.02 28.22 4.10
N ARG A 161 -7.37 29.03 5.10
CA ARG A 161 -7.35 30.50 5.04
C ARG A 161 -6.28 31.12 5.92
N ILE A 162 -5.91 30.44 7.00
CA ILE A 162 -4.84 30.91 7.89
C ILE A 162 -3.56 31.06 7.07
N ASP A 163 -2.99 32.26 7.12
CA ASP A 163 -1.64 32.49 6.65
C ASP A 163 -0.66 32.03 7.72
N PHE A 164 -0.12 30.82 7.54
CA PHE A 164 0.86 30.24 8.46
C PHE A 164 2.21 30.96 8.44
N ALA A 165 2.48 31.89 7.51
CA ALA A 165 3.70 32.70 7.58
C ALA A 165 3.61 33.80 8.65
N ALA A 166 2.40 34.23 9.00
CA ALA A 166 2.15 35.34 9.93
C ALA A 166 1.66 34.89 11.32
N ILE A 167 1.60 33.58 11.58
CA ILE A 167 1.10 33.03 12.84
C ILE A 167 2.18 33.03 13.92
N SER A 168 1.82 33.42 15.15
CA SER A 168 2.71 33.27 16.32
C SER A 168 2.74 31.83 16.82
N ALA A 169 3.80 31.43 17.55
CA ALA A 169 3.92 30.11 18.16
C ALA A 169 2.74 29.77 19.10
N ALA A 170 2.22 30.77 19.84
CA ALA A 170 1.06 30.58 20.72
C ALA A 170 -0.24 30.31 19.93
N GLN A 171 -0.47 31.02 18.82
CA GLN A 171 -1.61 30.76 17.94
C GLN A 171 -1.47 29.40 17.24
N MET A 172 -0.26 29.03 16.82
CA MET A 172 0.01 27.73 16.21
C MET A 172 -0.29 26.59 17.21
N ARG A 173 0.10 26.74 18.48
CA ARG A 173 -0.25 25.78 19.53
C ARG A 173 -1.77 25.61 19.68
N ARG A 174 -2.54 26.69 19.71
CA ARG A 174 -4.01 26.64 19.76
C ARG A 174 -4.62 25.93 18.55
N VAL A 175 -4.07 26.15 17.35
CA VAL A 175 -4.47 25.40 16.14
C VAL A 175 -4.26 23.90 16.34
N LEU A 176 -3.10 23.51 16.85
CA LEU A 176 -2.73 22.12 17.07
C LEU A 176 -3.60 21.46 18.17
N ASP A 177 -3.89 22.17 19.26
CA ASP A 177 -4.79 21.69 20.31
C ASP A 177 -6.21 21.47 19.75
N LEU A 178 -6.74 22.42 18.98
CA LEU A 178 -8.03 22.28 18.31
C LEU A 178 -8.07 21.10 17.34
N ILE A 179 -6.97 20.78 16.65
CA ILE A 179 -6.87 19.59 15.80
C ILE A 179 -6.98 18.32 16.64
N VAL A 180 -6.27 18.24 17.77
CA VAL A 180 -6.32 17.08 18.68
C VAL A 180 -7.72 16.86 19.21
N GLU A 181 -8.39 17.93 19.59
CA GLU A 181 -9.73 17.86 20.18
C GLU A 181 -10.81 17.55 19.14
N LEU A 182 -10.74 18.14 17.94
CA LEU A 182 -11.85 18.05 16.96
C LEU A 182 -11.72 16.93 15.94
N TYR A 183 -10.53 16.34 15.76
CA TYR A 183 -10.32 15.24 14.82
C TYR A 183 -10.02 13.93 15.54
N ASP A 184 -10.72 12.88 15.13
CA ASP A 184 -10.49 11.52 15.62
C ASP A 184 -9.05 11.06 15.33
N ALA A 185 -8.55 10.15 16.17
CA ALA A 185 -7.22 9.54 16.00
C ALA A 185 -6.99 8.96 14.60
N ARG A 186 -8.05 8.49 13.94
CA ARG A 186 -7.98 7.93 12.58
C ARG A 186 -7.83 8.96 11.48
N ASP A 187 -8.36 10.17 11.67
CA ASP A 187 -8.36 11.22 10.64
C ASP A 187 -7.19 12.19 10.81
N ARG A 188 -6.66 12.33 12.04
CA ARG A 188 -5.51 13.20 12.36
C ARG A 188 -4.29 12.97 11.46
N PRO A 189 -3.82 11.72 11.20
CA PRO A 189 -2.65 11.53 10.36
C PRO A 189 -2.82 12.05 8.93
N GLN A 190 -4.01 11.89 8.35
CA GLN A 190 -4.28 12.34 6.98
C GLN A 190 -4.36 13.86 6.89
N LEU A 191 -4.98 14.51 7.88
CA LEU A 191 -5.01 15.97 7.98
C LEU A 191 -3.59 16.53 8.11
N MET A 192 -2.79 16.01 9.05
CA MET A 192 -1.41 16.45 9.26
C MET A 192 -0.54 16.23 8.04
N PHE A 193 -0.66 15.08 7.39
CA PHE A 193 0.06 14.82 6.17
C PHE A 193 -0.30 15.79 5.05
N SER A 194 -1.57 16.22 4.95
CA SER A 194 -1.99 17.24 3.98
C SER A 194 -1.44 18.63 4.33
N LEU A 195 -1.44 19.03 5.61
CA LEU A 195 -0.93 20.34 6.03
C LEU A 195 0.59 20.45 5.87
N LEU A 196 1.35 19.39 6.16
CA LEU A 196 2.81 19.35 6.02
C LEU A 196 3.30 19.57 4.57
N GLN A 197 2.42 19.45 3.57
CA GLN A 197 2.72 19.81 2.19
C GLN A 197 2.97 21.32 2.04
N SER A 198 2.28 22.15 2.81
CA SER A 198 2.51 23.60 2.85
C SER A 198 3.86 23.91 3.49
N ALA A 199 4.67 24.74 2.81
CA ALA A 199 5.97 25.17 3.33
C ALA A 199 5.83 26.09 4.54
N THR A 200 4.84 27.00 4.52
CA THR A 200 4.59 27.96 5.61
C THR A 200 4.05 27.26 6.86
N PHE A 201 3.13 26.29 6.69
CA PHE A 201 2.67 25.45 7.80
C PHE A 201 3.83 24.69 8.44
N ARG A 202 4.71 24.12 7.61
CA ARG A 202 5.85 23.35 8.10
C ARG A 202 6.82 24.20 8.91
N ALA A 203 7.16 25.40 8.43
CA ALA A 203 8.02 26.32 9.16
C ALA A 203 7.42 26.67 10.53
N ALA A 204 6.16 27.14 10.56
CA ALA A 204 5.46 27.46 11.80
C ALA A 204 5.31 26.26 12.75
N PHE A 205 5.13 25.07 12.19
CA PHE A 205 5.09 23.82 12.94
C PHE A 205 6.46 23.49 13.57
N ASP A 206 7.54 23.55 12.78
CA ASP A 206 8.90 23.26 13.25
C ASP A 206 9.32 24.23 14.37
N ASP A 207 8.95 25.51 14.27
CA ASP A 207 9.17 26.53 15.31
C ASP A 207 8.40 26.22 16.62
N SER A 208 7.30 25.47 16.51
CA SER A 208 6.43 25.08 17.64
C SER A 208 6.71 23.66 18.14
N ALA A 209 7.72 22.96 17.56
CA ALA A 209 7.96 21.54 17.79
C ALA A 209 8.31 21.18 19.24
N ALA A 210 8.98 22.08 19.97
CA ALA A 210 9.39 21.85 21.36
C ALA A 210 8.22 21.82 22.36
N ALA A 211 7.06 22.35 21.97
CA ALA A 211 5.87 22.46 22.82
C ALA A 211 4.67 21.67 22.25
N LEU A 212 4.92 20.64 21.45
CA LEU A 212 3.86 19.84 20.83
C LEU A 212 3.02 19.10 21.87
N PRO A 213 1.69 19.07 21.70
CA PRO A 213 0.84 18.14 22.44
C PRO A 213 1.32 16.70 22.22
N ALA A 214 1.44 15.91 23.29
CA ALA A 214 1.93 14.53 23.22
C ALA A 214 1.21 13.68 22.15
N PRO A 215 -0.13 13.75 21.99
CA PRO A 215 -0.83 13.00 20.94
C PRO A 215 -0.46 13.40 19.51
N LEU A 216 0.08 14.60 19.29
CA LEU A 216 0.59 15.03 17.99
C LEU A 216 2.05 14.66 17.80
N ALA A 217 2.87 14.69 18.85
CA ALA A 217 4.26 14.25 18.77
C ALA A 217 4.36 12.81 18.26
N GLU A 218 3.48 11.92 18.74
CA GLU A 218 3.40 10.51 18.31
C GLU A 218 3.00 10.33 16.84
N VAL A 219 2.23 11.29 16.29
CA VAL A 219 1.75 11.25 14.90
C VAL A 219 2.76 11.93 13.96
N VAL A 220 3.33 13.06 14.37
CA VAL A 220 4.09 13.92 13.46
C VAL A 220 5.47 13.35 13.18
N LEU A 221 6.16 12.77 14.17
CA LEU A 221 7.49 12.19 13.93
C LEU A 221 7.45 11.12 12.81
N PRO A 222 6.56 10.12 12.86
CA PRO A 222 6.37 9.19 11.74
C PRO A 222 6.00 9.88 10.42
N LEU A 223 5.11 10.88 10.44
CA LEU A 223 4.68 11.58 9.22
C LEU A 223 5.78 12.44 8.58
N ARG A 224 6.75 12.95 9.35
CA ARG A 224 7.92 13.65 8.79
C ARG A 224 8.77 12.70 7.95
N ALA A 225 8.94 11.46 8.40
CA ALA A 225 9.63 10.43 7.63
C ALA A 225 8.91 10.13 6.32
N VAL A 226 7.58 9.97 6.37
CA VAL A 226 6.77 9.80 5.16
C VAL A 226 6.84 11.03 4.25
N HIS A 227 6.80 12.25 4.78
CA HIS A 227 6.92 13.44 3.96
C HIS A 227 8.28 13.50 3.24
N ALA A 228 9.38 13.18 3.92
CA ALA A 228 10.71 13.16 3.30
C ALA A 228 10.80 12.11 2.18
N VAL A 229 10.35 10.89 2.44
CA VAL A 229 10.51 9.74 1.51
C VAL A 229 9.43 9.72 0.44
N VAL A 230 8.16 9.82 0.82
CA VAL A 230 7.01 9.63 -0.06
C VAL A 230 6.61 10.93 -0.78
N LEU A 231 6.61 12.09 -0.10
CA LEU A 231 6.26 13.35 -0.77
C LEU A 231 7.44 13.95 -1.54
N ARG A 232 8.62 14.02 -0.89
CA ARG A 232 9.81 14.66 -1.49
C ARG A 232 10.70 13.71 -2.28
N GLY A 233 10.50 12.39 -2.18
CA GLY A 233 11.33 11.41 -2.89
C GLY A 233 12.79 11.38 -2.40
N LYS A 234 13.08 11.85 -1.18
CA LYS A 234 14.43 11.89 -0.62
C LYS A 234 14.77 10.55 0.03
N LYS A 235 16.07 10.25 0.17
CA LYS A 235 16.54 9.14 1.02
C LYS A 235 16.02 9.34 2.44
N ASN A 236 15.63 8.26 3.12
CA ASN A 236 15.08 8.33 4.47
C ASN A 236 16.12 8.93 5.44
N PRO A 237 15.90 10.14 5.97
CA PRO A 237 16.80 10.73 6.97
C PRO A 237 16.43 10.30 8.39
N PHE A 238 15.39 9.48 8.56
CA PHE A 238 14.89 8.96 9.83
C PHE A 238 15.10 7.45 9.92
N ASP A 239 14.80 6.84 11.06
CA ASP A 239 14.87 5.38 11.22
C ASP A 239 13.76 4.66 10.42
N ALA A 240 13.98 3.38 10.14
CA ALA A 240 13.06 2.57 9.33
C ALA A 240 11.71 2.31 10.04
N ALA A 241 11.70 2.22 11.37
CA ALA A 241 10.49 1.95 12.14
C ALA A 241 9.54 3.17 12.13
N SER A 242 10.08 4.38 12.25
CA SER A 242 9.31 5.64 12.11
C SER A 242 8.66 5.76 10.74
N LEU A 243 9.39 5.42 9.67
CA LEU A 243 8.82 5.42 8.32
C LEU A 243 7.71 4.37 8.18
N ALA A 244 7.95 3.13 8.62
CA ALA A 244 6.96 2.05 8.56
C ALA A 244 5.67 2.43 9.31
N ARG A 245 5.81 3.00 10.51
CA ARG A 245 4.69 3.47 11.33
C ARG A 245 3.91 4.58 10.63
N GLY A 246 4.61 5.55 10.05
CA GLY A 246 3.97 6.66 9.34
C GLY A 246 3.22 6.21 8.09
N VAL A 247 3.79 5.26 7.33
CA VAL A 247 3.13 4.67 6.17
C VAL A 247 1.87 3.91 6.60
N ALA A 248 1.94 3.09 7.65
CA ALA A 248 0.79 2.38 8.19
C ALA A 248 -0.34 3.35 8.62
N MET A 249 0.00 4.43 9.35
CA MET A 249 -0.96 5.46 9.75
C MET A 249 -1.72 6.07 8.57
N LEU A 250 -1.05 6.31 7.43
CA LEU A 250 -1.71 6.84 6.24
C LEU A 250 -2.61 5.81 5.54
N LEU A 251 -2.15 4.56 5.44
CA LEU A 251 -2.87 3.48 4.78
C LEU A 251 -4.13 3.04 5.55
N GLN A 252 -4.13 3.16 6.88
CA GLN A 252 -5.30 2.87 7.73
C GLN A 252 -6.39 3.97 7.69
N GLY A 253 -6.03 5.15 7.17
CA GLY A 253 -6.96 6.26 6.99
C GLY A 253 -7.94 6.06 5.83
N ARG A 254 -8.65 7.12 5.45
CA ARG A 254 -9.65 7.08 4.37
C ARG A 254 -8.99 7.00 2.99
N ALA A 255 -9.30 5.95 2.22
CA ALA A 255 -8.81 5.75 0.85
C ALA A 255 -9.11 6.90 -0.12
N LYS A 256 -10.16 7.71 0.14
CA LYS A 256 -10.48 8.89 -0.68
C LYS A 256 -9.37 9.96 -0.64
N VAL A 257 -8.74 10.14 0.51
CA VAL A 257 -7.67 11.14 0.69
C VAL A 257 -6.38 10.70 0.00
N LEU A 258 -6.08 9.39 0.05
CA LEU A 258 -4.95 8.79 -0.64
C LEU A 258 -5.07 8.94 -2.17
N ARG A 259 -6.27 8.73 -2.72
CA ARG A 259 -6.54 8.91 -4.15
C ARG A 259 -6.40 10.35 -4.64
N ALA A 260 -6.58 11.34 -3.76
CA ALA A 260 -6.42 12.75 -4.10
C ALA A 260 -4.96 13.20 -4.22
N GLN A 261 -3.99 12.39 -3.79
CA GLN A 261 -2.56 12.70 -3.88
C GLN A 261 -2.07 12.63 -5.33
N SER A 262 -0.90 13.23 -5.62
CA SER A 262 -0.26 13.11 -6.94
C SER A 262 0.07 11.65 -7.30
N ALA A 263 0.14 11.31 -8.59
CA ALA A 263 0.49 9.96 -9.05
C ALA A 263 1.82 9.47 -8.47
N SER A 264 2.85 10.33 -8.46
CA SER A 264 4.17 10.01 -7.89
C SER A 264 4.11 9.71 -6.39
N THR A 265 3.32 10.47 -5.64
CA THR A 265 3.10 10.25 -4.21
C THR A 265 2.37 8.93 -3.97
N ARG A 266 1.34 8.62 -4.75
CA ARG A 266 0.58 7.37 -4.62
C ARG A 266 1.47 6.16 -4.90
N SER A 267 2.30 6.21 -5.95
CA SER A 267 3.24 5.13 -6.27
C SER A 267 4.26 4.91 -5.15
N ARG A 268 4.94 5.97 -4.68
CA ARG A 268 5.92 5.84 -3.59
C ARG A 268 5.28 5.36 -2.28
N LEU A 269 4.05 5.79 -1.98
CA LEU A 269 3.31 5.32 -0.81
C LEU A 269 2.94 3.85 -0.94
N PHE A 270 2.55 3.41 -2.13
CA PHE A 270 2.26 2.02 -2.43
C PHE A 270 3.50 1.15 -2.25
N ASP A 271 4.63 1.54 -2.84
CA ASP A 271 5.90 0.80 -2.72
C ASP A 271 6.33 0.68 -1.26
N ALA A 272 6.36 1.80 -0.54
CA ALA A 272 6.69 1.81 0.88
C ALA A 272 5.69 0.97 1.70
N GLY A 273 4.40 0.95 1.33
CA GLY A 273 3.39 0.14 1.99
C GLY A 273 3.56 -1.36 1.77
N ILE A 274 3.90 -1.79 0.56
CA ILE A 274 4.19 -3.20 0.27
C ILE A 274 5.40 -3.68 1.04
N ASP A 275 6.45 -2.85 1.11
CA ASP A 275 7.74 -3.26 1.67
C ASP A 275 7.77 -3.16 3.21
N LEU A 276 7.10 -2.15 3.79
CA LEU A 276 7.22 -1.84 5.23
C LEU A 276 6.02 -2.28 6.06
N CYS A 277 4.81 -2.44 5.47
CA CYS A 277 3.63 -2.78 6.25
C CYS A 277 3.43 -4.29 6.39
N THR A 278 3.26 -4.73 7.63
CA THR A 278 2.93 -6.11 8.01
C THR A 278 1.49 -6.27 8.49
N GLU A 279 0.85 -5.18 8.90
CA GLU A 279 -0.50 -5.14 9.46
C GLU A 279 -1.60 -5.29 8.38
N ARG A 280 -2.62 -6.10 8.67
CA ARG A 280 -3.74 -6.37 7.74
C ARG A 280 -4.61 -5.14 7.51
N GLU A 281 -4.64 -4.24 8.49
CA GLU A 281 -5.38 -2.99 8.53
C GLU A 281 -4.95 -2.02 7.43
N CYS A 282 -3.76 -2.21 6.84
CA CYS A 282 -3.26 -1.43 5.71
C CYS A 282 -3.89 -1.83 4.36
N ALA A 283 -4.54 -3.02 4.27
CA ALA A 283 -5.07 -3.55 3.03
C ALA A 283 -6.08 -2.62 2.31
N PRO A 284 -7.06 -1.99 3.00
CA PRO A 284 -8.00 -1.08 2.35
C PRO A 284 -7.31 0.17 1.76
N GLY A 285 -6.25 0.66 2.41
CA GLY A 285 -5.44 1.77 1.90
C GLY A 285 -4.68 1.41 0.63
N LEU A 286 -4.01 0.25 0.63
CA LEU A 286 -3.27 -0.27 -0.53
C LEU A 286 -4.19 -0.54 -1.72
N LEU A 287 -5.34 -1.18 -1.50
CA LEU A 287 -6.38 -1.37 -2.53
C LEU A 287 -6.86 -0.02 -3.07
N GLY A 288 -7.12 0.94 -2.18
CA GLY A 288 -7.54 2.29 -2.55
C GLY A 288 -6.50 3.07 -3.37
N LEU A 289 -5.21 2.83 -3.15
CA LEU A 289 -4.11 3.41 -3.94
C LEU A 289 -4.08 2.84 -5.35
N VAL A 290 -4.14 1.50 -5.47
CA VAL A 290 -4.16 0.80 -6.76
C VAL A 290 -5.38 1.19 -7.60
N ASP A 291 -6.55 1.37 -6.97
CA ASP A 291 -7.74 1.90 -7.64
C ASP A 291 -7.59 3.34 -8.18
N GLY A 292 -6.56 4.06 -7.71
CA GLY A 292 -6.20 5.39 -8.20
C GLY A 292 -5.10 5.39 -9.26
N PHE A 293 -4.54 4.24 -9.65
CA PHE A 293 -3.56 4.16 -10.73
C PHE A 293 -4.22 4.18 -12.11
N GLU A 294 -3.46 4.56 -13.13
CA GLU A 294 -3.97 4.65 -14.50
C GLU A 294 -4.22 3.25 -15.07
N PRO A 295 -5.45 2.95 -15.51
CA PRO A 295 -5.77 1.63 -16.07
C PRO A 295 -4.98 1.38 -17.36
N GLY A 296 -4.55 0.13 -17.56
CA GLY A 296 -3.90 -0.31 -18.81
C GLY A 296 -2.38 -0.11 -18.85
N GLU A 297 -1.79 0.67 -17.93
CA GLU A 297 -0.35 0.74 -17.80
C GLU A 297 0.23 -0.55 -17.20
N ARG A 298 1.41 -0.96 -17.71
CA ARG A 298 2.14 -2.13 -17.18
C ARG A 298 2.48 -1.97 -15.69
N SER A 299 2.85 -0.75 -15.27
CA SER A 299 3.10 -0.37 -13.87
C SER A 299 1.91 -0.72 -12.96
N THR A 300 0.68 -0.46 -13.42
CA THR A 300 -0.55 -0.78 -12.70
C THR A 300 -0.75 -2.28 -12.57
N SER A 301 -0.56 -3.05 -13.65
CA SER A 301 -0.66 -4.52 -13.61
C SER A 301 0.36 -5.15 -12.65
N GLU A 302 1.59 -4.63 -12.65
CA GLU A 302 2.66 -5.07 -11.74
C GLU A 302 2.34 -4.71 -10.28
N ALA A 303 1.82 -3.51 -10.02
CA ALA A 303 1.37 -3.10 -8.69
C ALA A 303 0.20 -3.97 -8.18
N MET A 304 -0.79 -4.25 -9.03
CA MET A 304 -1.90 -5.16 -8.69
C MET A 304 -1.40 -6.56 -8.32
N LEU A 305 -0.41 -7.09 -9.06
CA LEU A 305 0.16 -8.40 -8.76
C LEU A 305 0.97 -8.38 -7.44
N ARG A 306 1.79 -7.35 -7.21
CA ARG A 306 2.53 -7.17 -5.93
C ARG A 306 1.57 -7.08 -4.75
N LEU A 307 0.48 -6.33 -4.88
CA LEU A 307 -0.56 -6.24 -3.85
C LEU A 307 -1.26 -7.58 -3.63
N ALA A 308 -1.57 -8.33 -4.69
CA ALA A 308 -2.14 -9.67 -4.54
C ALA A 308 -1.20 -10.59 -3.75
N GLY A 309 0.11 -10.55 -4.03
CA GLY A 309 1.10 -11.30 -3.27
C GLY A 309 1.18 -10.88 -1.81
N TRP A 310 1.18 -9.57 -1.55
CA TRP A 310 1.13 -9.03 -0.19
C TRP A 310 -0.15 -9.50 0.55
N LEU A 311 -1.32 -9.43 -0.07
CA LEU A 311 -2.59 -9.90 0.52
C LEU A 311 -2.54 -11.40 0.86
N LEU A 312 -2.02 -12.23 -0.05
CA LEU A 312 -1.86 -13.67 0.16
C LEU A 312 -0.89 -13.98 1.30
N ALA A 313 0.24 -13.27 1.38
CA ALA A 313 1.21 -13.41 2.46
C ALA A 313 0.63 -13.06 3.84
N ARG A 314 -0.49 -12.33 3.90
CA ARG A 314 -1.21 -11.99 5.14
C ARG A 314 -2.50 -12.78 5.31
N GLY A 315 -2.79 -13.77 4.45
CA GLY A 315 -3.99 -14.60 4.54
C GLY A 315 -5.30 -13.90 4.14
N LEU A 316 -5.22 -12.79 3.39
CA LEU A 316 -6.37 -12.05 2.87
C LEU A 316 -6.78 -12.59 1.48
N GLU A 317 -7.01 -13.91 1.41
CA GLU A 317 -7.33 -14.61 0.15
C GLU A 317 -8.54 -14.06 -0.61
N PRO A 318 -9.67 -13.69 0.02
CA PRO A 318 -10.85 -13.19 -0.70
C PRO A 318 -10.55 -11.93 -1.52
N ASP A 319 -9.75 -11.02 -0.97
CA ASP A 319 -9.40 -9.77 -1.64
C ASP A 319 -8.31 -9.98 -2.69
N ALA A 320 -7.35 -10.88 -2.43
CA ALA A 320 -6.39 -11.31 -3.44
C ALA A 320 -7.08 -11.94 -4.66
N LYS A 321 -8.07 -12.83 -4.44
CA LYS A 321 -8.87 -13.45 -5.52
C LYS A 321 -9.60 -12.41 -6.37
N LYS A 322 -10.28 -11.44 -5.74
CA LYS A 322 -10.95 -10.36 -6.47
C LYS A 322 -9.97 -9.56 -7.32
N LEU A 323 -8.80 -9.22 -6.76
CA LEU A 323 -7.78 -8.43 -7.44
C LEU A 323 -7.17 -9.19 -8.62
N LEU A 324 -6.84 -10.46 -8.44
CA LEU A 324 -6.31 -11.32 -9.49
C LEU A 324 -7.34 -11.57 -10.59
N ALA A 325 -8.62 -11.80 -10.25
CA ALA A 325 -9.69 -11.99 -11.23
C ALA A 325 -9.90 -10.74 -12.10
N ARG A 326 -9.85 -9.55 -11.48
CA ARG A 326 -9.85 -8.28 -12.20
C ARG A 326 -8.65 -8.17 -13.13
N LEU A 327 -7.45 -8.47 -12.64
CA LEU A 327 -6.20 -8.40 -13.41
C LEU A 327 -6.20 -9.35 -14.61
N SER A 328 -6.62 -10.62 -14.42
CA SER A 328 -6.77 -11.60 -15.52
C SER A 328 -7.75 -11.13 -16.59
N LYS A 329 -8.85 -10.49 -16.19
CA LYS A 329 -9.87 -9.96 -17.10
C LYS A 329 -9.36 -8.75 -17.89
N GLU A 330 -8.69 -7.82 -17.23
CA GLU A 330 -8.17 -6.60 -17.84
C GLU A 330 -6.94 -6.88 -18.74
N HIS A 331 -6.14 -7.91 -18.43
CA HIS A 331 -4.93 -8.28 -19.16
C HIS A 331 -4.84 -9.78 -19.52
N PRO A 332 -5.62 -10.30 -20.50
CA PRO A 332 -5.66 -11.73 -20.83
C PRO A 332 -4.34 -12.34 -21.31
N GLY A 333 -3.41 -11.51 -21.80
CA GLY A 333 -2.05 -11.92 -22.19
C GLY A 333 -1.12 -12.16 -21.00
N PHE A 334 -1.41 -11.55 -19.85
CA PHE A 334 -0.65 -11.76 -18.63
C PHE A 334 -1.13 -13.04 -17.94
N LYS A 335 -0.42 -14.15 -18.15
CA LYS A 335 -0.87 -15.47 -17.68
C LYS A 335 -0.66 -15.73 -16.19
N LEU A 336 0.24 -15.00 -15.54
CA LEU A 336 0.62 -15.24 -14.15
C LEU A 336 -0.56 -15.10 -13.15
N PRO A 337 -1.41 -14.05 -13.22
CA PRO A 337 -2.59 -13.93 -12.36
C PRO A 337 -3.56 -15.12 -12.49
N GLN A 338 -3.75 -15.63 -13.71
CA GLN A 338 -4.59 -16.81 -13.94
C GLN A 338 -4.01 -18.06 -13.28
N ARG A 339 -2.68 -18.26 -13.34
CA ARG A 339 -2.02 -19.38 -12.65
C ARG A 339 -2.21 -19.30 -11.14
N TRP A 340 -2.14 -18.09 -10.57
CA TRP A 340 -2.37 -17.87 -9.15
C TRP A 340 -3.83 -18.14 -8.75
N LEU A 341 -4.79 -17.70 -9.56
CA LEU A 341 -6.21 -18.02 -9.35
C LEU A 341 -6.47 -19.52 -9.39
N THR A 342 -5.94 -20.23 -10.39
CA THR A 342 -6.09 -21.67 -10.49
C THR A 342 -5.55 -22.38 -9.25
N ALA A 343 -4.36 -22.00 -8.77
CA ALA A 343 -3.84 -22.54 -7.51
C ALA A 343 -4.72 -22.18 -6.30
N LEU A 344 -5.25 -20.95 -6.25
CA LEU A 344 -6.14 -20.49 -5.18
C LEU A 344 -7.51 -21.18 -5.16
N GLU A 345 -7.95 -21.71 -6.29
CA GLU A 345 -9.21 -22.45 -6.46
C GLU A 345 -9.01 -23.98 -6.37
N GLY A 346 -7.78 -24.45 -6.59
CA GLY A 346 -7.43 -25.86 -6.52
C GLY A 346 -7.32 -26.43 -5.10
N PRO A 347 -7.17 -27.76 -4.98
CA PRO A 347 -7.05 -28.43 -3.69
C PRO A 347 -5.86 -27.92 -2.86
N ARG A 348 -6.00 -27.95 -1.53
CA ARG A 348 -4.99 -27.48 -0.58
C ARG A 348 -4.22 -28.63 0.04
N ILE A 349 -2.89 -28.54 -0.02
CA ILE A 349 -1.96 -29.43 0.69
C ILE A 349 -0.96 -28.53 1.41
N GLY A 350 -1.00 -28.55 2.75
CA GLY A 350 -0.25 -27.59 3.56
C GLY A 350 -0.57 -26.14 3.17
N GLY A 351 0.47 -25.30 3.06
CA GLY A 351 0.39 -23.93 2.55
C GLY A 351 0.26 -23.79 1.02
N ALA A 352 0.25 -24.90 0.26
CA ALA A 352 0.19 -24.88 -1.20
C ALA A 352 -1.22 -25.11 -1.77
N GLY A 353 -1.54 -24.36 -2.82
CA GLY A 353 -2.67 -24.61 -3.70
C GLY A 353 -2.21 -25.33 -4.97
N LEU A 354 -2.85 -26.45 -5.31
CA LEU A 354 -2.48 -27.27 -6.46
C LEU A 354 -3.05 -26.71 -7.76
N ALA A 355 -2.30 -26.80 -8.86
CA ALA A 355 -2.71 -26.30 -10.17
C ALA A 355 -3.72 -27.21 -10.88
N ALA A 356 -3.80 -28.47 -10.48
CA ALA A 356 -4.77 -29.45 -10.94
C ALA A 356 -5.22 -30.30 -9.76
N ALA A 357 -6.39 -30.94 -9.88
CA ALA A 357 -6.77 -31.98 -8.92
C ALA A 357 -5.72 -33.09 -8.92
N PRO A 358 -5.45 -33.77 -7.77
CA PRO A 358 -4.51 -34.87 -7.69
C PRO A 358 -4.79 -35.90 -8.78
N GLY A 359 -3.97 -35.89 -9.83
CA GLY A 359 -4.07 -36.86 -10.90
C GLY A 359 -3.76 -38.23 -10.32
N ARG A 360 -4.59 -39.24 -10.63
CA ARG A 360 -4.27 -40.66 -10.43
C ARG A 360 -3.19 -41.13 -11.42
N GLY A 361 -2.20 -40.28 -11.69
CA GLY A 361 -1.13 -40.51 -12.66
C GLY A 361 0.11 -41.13 -12.00
N ARG A 362 0.99 -41.70 -12.83
CA ARG A 362 2.22 -42.40 -12.43
C ARG A 362 3.27 -41.50 -11.75
N ASP A 363 3.14 -40.18 -11.83
CA ASP A 363 4.09 -39.25 -11.23
C ASP A 363 3.66 -38.85 -9.81
N PHE A 364 4.55 -39.16 -8.87
CA PHE A 364 4.43 -38.88 -7.43
C PHE A 364 4.37 -37.38 -7.09
N TRP A 365 4.59 -36.50 -8.08
CA TRP A 365 4.80 -35.07 -7.91
C TRP A 365 3.75 -34.25 -8.67
N GLN A 366 3.18 -33.28 -7.99
CA GLN A 366 2.13 -32.39 -8.49
C GLN A 366 2.62 -30.95 -8.50
N GLU A 367 2.21 -30.20 -9.52
CA GLU A 367 2.48 -28.77 -9.59
C GLU A 367 1.55 -28.00 -8.64
N GLY A 368 2.14 -27.12 -7.84
CA GLY A 368 1.39 -26.21 -6.98
C GLY A 368 2.04 -24.85 -6.87
N MET A 369 1.42 -24.00 -6.07
CA MET A 369 1.95 -22.71 -5.67
C MET A 369 1.87 -22.56 -4.15
N LEU A 370 3.00 -22.26 -3.52
CA LEU A 370 3.05 -21.90 -2.11
C LEU A 370 2.47 -20.50 -1.94
N LEU A 371 1.25 -20.42 -1.44
CA LEU A 371 0.42 -19.22 -1.58
C LEU A 371 0.98 -18.02 -0.82
N ALA A 372 1.58 -18.24 0.36
CA ALA A 372 2.12 -17.16 1.19
C ALA A 372 3.37 -16.49 0.60
N ARG A 373 4.13 -17.23 -0.24
CA ARG A 373 5.37 -16.75 -0.87
C ARG A 373 5.24 -16.56 -2.38
N GLN A 374 4.10 -16.96 -2.95
CA GLN A 374 3.82 -16.99 -4.38
C GLN A 374 4.91 -17.71 -5.20
N LEU A 375 5.46 -18.78 -4.61
CA LEU A 375 6.51 -19.60 -5.22
C LEU A 375 5.89 -20.81 -5.92
N PRO A 376 6.29 -21.12 -7.17
CA PRO A 376 5.93 -22.38 -7.80
C PRO A 376 6.63 -23.52 -7.06
N VAL A 377 5.90 -24.59 -6.78
CA VAL A 377 6.40 -25.72 -5.98
C VAL A 377 6.03 -27.06 -6.61
N TRP A 378 6.84 -28.07 -6.29
CA TRP A 378 6.49 -29.46 -6.42
C TRP A 378 5.92 -29.95 -5.09
N VAL A 379 4.77 -30.61 -5.14
CA VAL A 379 4.11 -31.21 -3.98
C VAL A 379 4.06 -32.72 -4.20
N SER A 380 4.52 -33.50 -3.23
CA SER A 380 4.19 -34.93 -3.20
C SER A 380 3.32 -35.26 -2.01
N VAL A 381 2.43 -36.23 -2.23
CA VAL A 381 1.52 -36.76 -1.24
C VAL A 381 1.65 -38.27 -1.26
N GLY A 382 2.00 -38.84 -0.11
CA GLY A 382 2.11 -40.28 0.11
C GLY A 382 0.79 -40.91 0.54
N LYS A 383 0.81 -42.23 0.72
CA LYS A 383 -0.26 -42.95 1.42
C LYS A 383 -0.07 -42.82 2.94
N PRO A 384 -1.11 -42.96 3.79
CA PRO A 384 -1.00 -42.79 5.23
C PRO A 384 0.08 -43.65 5.91
N ASP A 385 0.29 -44.87 5.42
CA ASP A 385 1.34 -45.80 5.88
C ASP A 385 2.77 -45.35 5.56
N ALA A 386 2.95 -44.41 4.63
CA ALA A 386 4.24 -43.85 4.27
C ALA A 386 4.70 -42.69 5.18
N ALA A 387 3.93 -42.32 6.21
CA ALA A 387 4.23 -41.18 7.07
C ALA A 387 5.63 -41.20 7.70
N PRO A 388 6.14 -42.34 8.24
CA PRO A 388 7.49 -42.40 8.79
C PRO A 388 8.58 -42.12 7.74
N ARG A 389 8.38 -42.60 6.50
CA ARG A 389 9.34 -42.41 5.40
C ARG A 389 9.46 -40.95 4.99
N PHE A 390 8.33 -40.25 4.90
CA PHE A 390 8.31 -38.81 4.63
C PHE A 390 8.94 -37.99 5.76
N ALA A 391 8.63 -38.32 7.02
CA ALA A 391 9.21 -37.64 8.17
C ALA A 391 10.74 -37.80 8.22
N ASN A 392 11.25 -39.01 7.96
CA ASN A 392 12.68 -39.28 7.88
C ASN A 392 13.35 -38.49 6.76
N ALA A 393 12.75 -38.46 5.56
CA ALA A 393 13.29 -37.72 4.43
C ALA A 393 13.30 -36.20 4.68
N ALA A 394 12.26 -35.65 5.31
CA ALA A 394 12.21 -34.24 5.69
C ALA A 394 13.27 -33.88 6.74
N ALA A 395 13.41 -34.69 7.79
CA ALA A 395 14.45 -34.49 8.82
C ALA A 395 15.86 -34.58 8.23
N LEU A 396 16.08 -35.50 7.28
CA LEU A 396 17.34 -35.59 6.57
C LEU A 396 17.62 -34.33 5.74
N ALA A 397 16.62 -33.86 4.98
CA ALA A 397 16.73 -32.67 4.16
C ALA A 397 17.03 -31.40 4.97
N GLU A 398 16.51 -31.29 6.19
CA GLU A 398 16.81 -30.18 7.11
C GLU A 398 18.23 -30.25 7.68
N SER A 399 18.80 -31.45 7.79
CA SER A 399 20.12 -31.67 8.37
C SER A 399 21.29 -31.50 7.40
N ILE A 400 21.02 -31.30 6.11
CA ILE A 400 22.05 -31.19 5.06
C ILE A 400 21.97 -29.87 4.31
N ALA A 401 23.12 -29.36 3.88
CA ALA A 401 23.23 -28.18 3.03
C ALA A 401 24.14 -28.50 1.84
N VAL A 402 23.56 -29.17 0.83
CA VAL A 402 24.30 -29.71 -0.32
C VAL A 402 23.96 -28.93 -1.59
N PRO A 403 24.96 -28.42 -2.35
CA PRO A 403 24.72 -27.80 -3.65
C PRO A 403 23.99 -28.75 -4.62
N GLY A 404 22.98 -28.22 -5.32
CA GLY A 404 22.19 -29.01 -6.27
C GLY A 404 21.10 -29.87 -5.61
N VAL A 405 20.89 -29.79 -4.30
CA VAL A 405 19.74 -30.40 -3.60
C VAL A 405 18.71 -29.32 -3.28
N ALA A 406 17.47 -29.54 -3.71
CA ALA A 406 16.36 -28.63 -3.49
C ALA A 406 15.92 -28.70 -2.02
N ARG A 407 15.83 -27.53 -1.37
CA ARG A 407 15.40 -27.42 0.02
C ARG A 407 13.91 -27.76 0.18
N VAL A 408 13.57 -28.54 1.19
CA VAL A 408 12.18 -28.74 1.63
C VAL A 408 11.66 -27.43 2.23
N LEU A 409 10.56 -26.92 1.68
CA LEU A 409 9.91 -25.69 2.12
C LEU A 409 8.89 -25.93 3.23
N GLU A 410 8.20 -27.07 3.16
CA GLU A 410 7.15 -27.48 4.08
C GLU A 410 6.97 -29.00 4.01
N SER A 411 6.64 -29.64 5.13
CA SER A 411 6.27 -31.05 5.21
C SER A 411 5.28 -31.28 6.35
N GLY A 412 4.43 -32.29 6.23
CA GLY A 412 3.47 -32.62 7.28
C GLY A 412 2.52 -33.73 6.87
N THR A 413 1.35 -33.77 7.51
CA THR A 413 0.27 -34.70 7.18
C THR A 413 -1.01 -33.94 6.83
N THR A 414 -1.75 -34.41 5.83
CA THR A 414 -3.08 -33.89 5.50
C THR A 414 -4.09 -34.28 6.59
N ARG A 415 -5.31 -33.73 6.50
CA ARG A 415 -6.41 -34.08 7.42
C ARG A 415 -6.76 -35.57 7.39
N ASP A 416 -6.58 -36.22 6.25
CA ASP A 416 -6.85 -37.64 6.05
C ASP A 416 -5.66 -38.53 6.42
N GLY A 417 -4.62 -37.97 7.07
CA GLY A 417 -3.44 -38.70 7.54
C GLY A 417 -2.39 -39.00 6.46
N ALA A 418 -2.58 -38.53 5.22
CA ALA A 418 -1.60 -38.72 4.15
C ALA A 418 -0.39 -37.77 4.37
N PRO A 419 0.86 -38.25 4.38
CA PRO A 419 2.02 -37.39 4.50
C PRO A 419 2.23 -36.60 3.21
N TYR A 420 2.82 -35.41 3.33
CA TYR A 420 3.20 -34.59 2.19
C TYR A 420 4.52 -33.87 2.44
N TRP A 421 5.13 -33.44 1.34
CA TRP A 421 6.28 -32.53 1.35
C TRP A 421 6.22 -31.57 0.16
N ILE A 422 6.90 -30.43 0.29
CA ILE A 422 6.86 -29.35 -0.68
C ILE A 422 8.29 -28.88 -0.95
N THR A 423 8.69 -28.83 -2.21
CA THR A 423 10.01 -28.35 -2.67
C THR A 423 9.83 -27.27 -3.74
N PRO A 424 10.79 -26.34 -3.91
CA PRO A 424 10.69 -25.33 -4.95
C PRO A 424 10.69 -25.97 -6.33
N ARG A 425 9.87 -25.45 -7.24
CA ARG A 425 9.92 -25.82 -8.65
C ARG A 425 11.00 -25.00 -9.34
N LEU A 426 12.22 -25.51 -9.31
CA LEU A 426 13.37 -24.90 -9.98
C LEU A 426 13.37 -25.12 -11.49
N GLY A 427 12.60 -26.09 -11.98
CA GLY A 427 12.59 -26.45 -13.39
C GLY A 427 11.52 -27.47 -13.76
N ARG A 428 11.70 -28.12 -14.92
CA ARG A 428 10.86 -29.25 -15.36
C ARG A 428 11.33 -30.53 -14.68
N GLY A 429 10.44 -31.51 -14.48
CA GLY A 429 10.85 -32.81 -13.95
C GLY A 429 11.78 -33.52 -14.95
N GLY A 430 12.79 -34.25 -14.45
CA GLY A 430 13.79 -34.89 -15.31
C GLY A 430 13.17 -35.79 -16.39
N ASN A 431 12.14 -36.56 -16.04
CA ASN A 431 11.39 -37.39 -17.01
C ASN A 431 10.70 -36.58 -18.11
N GLU A 432 10.20 -35.38 -17.80
CA GLU A 432 9.50 -34.54 -18.77
C GLU A 432 10.47 -33.93 -19.79
N LEU A 433 11.66 -33.54 -19.33
CA LEU A 433 12.70 -32.98 -20.19
C LEU A 433 13.17 -34.02 -21.22
N LEU A 434 13.42 -35.25 -20.76
CA LEU A 434 13.92 -36.36 -21.58
C LEU A 434 12.87 -36.98 -22.51
N GLY A 435 11.59 -36.67 -22.32
CA GLY A 435 10.49 -37.21 -23.14
C GLY A 435 10.07 -36.34 -24.32
N LYS A 436 10.55 -35.09 -24.41
CA LYS A 436 9.99 -34.08 -25.34
C LYS A 436 11.02 -33.33 -26.19
N GLN A 437 12.32 -33.46 -25.92
CA GLN A 437 13.38 -32.77 -26.66
C GLN A 437 14.50 -33.73 -27.04
N GLU A 438 14.96 -33.65 -28.28
CA GLU A 438 16.29 -34.15 -28.64
C GLU A 438 17.31 -33.27 -27.91
N LEU A 439 17.99 -33.85 -26.92
CA LEU A 439 19.07 -33.17 -26.21
C LEU A 439 20.35 -33.27 -27.04
N ALA A 440 21.15 -32.21 -27.07
CA ALA A 440 22.49 -32.27 -27.62
C ALA A 440 23.38 -33.15 -26.74
N ALA A 441 24.39 -33.80 -27.34
CA ALA A 441 25.36 -34.60 -26.60
C ALA A 441 26.11 -33.82 -25.51
N SER A 442 26.37 -32.53 -25.76
CA SER A 442 26.96 -31.61 -24.78
C SER A 442 26.08 -31.42 -23.55
N ASP A 443 24.77 -31.32 -23.74
CA ASP A 443 23.80 -31.12 -22.64
C ASP A 443 23.70 -32.38 -21.79
N VAL A 444 23.69 -33.56 -22.42
CA VAL A 444 23.71 -34.84 -21.71
C VAL A 444 24.99 -34.99 -20.89
N SER A 445 26.14 -34.65 -21.45
CA SER A 445 27.42 -34.68 -20.73
C SER A 445 27.42 -33.73 -19.54
N ALA A 446 26.84 -32.52 -19.68
CA ALA A 446 26.69 -31.57 -18.59
C ALA A 446 25.77 -32.11 -17.47
N LEU A 447 24.64 -32.73 -17.83
CA LEU A 447 23.72 -33.35 -16.88
C LEU A 447 24.39 -34.50 -16.11
N CYS A 448 25.16 -35.35 -16.80
CA CYS A 448 25.94 -36.42 -16.17
C CYS A 448 26.96 -35.85 -15.17
N ALA A 449 27.72 -34.82 -15.58
CA ALA A 449 28.70 -34.18 -14.72
C ALA A 449 28.06 -33.51 -13.48
N GLU A 450 26.85 -32.96 -13.61
CA GLU A 450 26.11 -32.42 -12.46
C GLU A 450 25.54 -33.51 -11.56
N ALA A 451 25.03 -34.61 -12.12
CA ALA A 451 24.57 -35.76 -11.33
C ALA A 451 25.70 -36.35 -10.49
N VAL A 452 26.89 -36.57 -11.07
CA VAL A 452 28.08 -37.04 -10.35
C VAL A 452 28.44 -36.08 -9.21
N ARG A 453 28.42 -34.76 -9.46
CA ARG A 453 28.72 -33.76 -8.42
C ARG A 453 27.70 -33.78 -7.28
N ILE A 454 26.42 -33.88 -7.58
CA ILE A 454 25.36 -33.97 -6.56
C ILE A 454 25.52 -35.24 -5.73
N LEU A 455 25.73 -36.39 -6.39
CA LEU A 455 25.90 -37.69 -5.74
C LEU A 455 27.15 -37.72 -4.85
N SER A 456 28.28 -37.20 -5.33
CA SER A 456 29.50 -37.07 -4.53
C SER A 456 29.27 -36.17 -3.30
N SER A 457 28.61 -35.03 -3.48
CA SER A 457 28.37 -34.08 -2.38
C SER A 457 27.40 -34.63 -1.33
N LEU A 458 26.42 -35.45 -1.74
CA LEU A 458 25.55 -36.18 -0.82
C LEU A 458 26.30 -37.24 -0.04
N ALA A 459 27.20 -37.97 -0.69
CA ALA A 459 28.00 -38.97 -0.03
C ALA A 459 28.91 -38.32 1.03
N ASP A 460 29.53 -37.19 0.72
CA ASP A 460 30.33 -36.40 1.67
C ASP A 460 29.50 -35.89 2.85
N ALA A 461 28.21 -35.61 2.63
CA ALA A 461 27.25 -35.27 3.67
C ALA A 461 26.74 -36.50 4.47
N GLY A 462 27.24 -37.71 4.20
CA GLY A 462 26.83 -38.94 4.86
C GLY A 462 25.41 -39.38 4.49
N VAL A 463 24.96 -39.07 3.28
CA VAL A 463 23.64 -39.43 2.77
C VAL A 463 23.76 -40.41 1.62
N ARG A 464 23.07 -41.54 1.74
CA ARG A 464 22.93 -42.54 0.67
C ARG A 464 21.54 -42.45 0.05
N LEU A 465 21.49 -42.27 -1.27
CA LEU A 465 20.27 -42.36 -2.07
C LEU A 465 19.96 -43.83 -2.40
N PRO A 466 18.66 -44.18 -2.50
CA PRO A 466 18.24 -45.53 -2.89
C PRO A 466 18.32 -45.76 -4.41
N ASP A 467 18.18 -44.71 -5.21
CA ASP A 467 18.25 -44.71 -6.66
C ASP A 467 18.56 -43.30 -7.17
N ALA A 468 19.14 -43.17 -8.37
CA ALA A 468 19.36 -41.89 -9.04
C ALA A 468 18.44 -41.71 -10.25
N ARG A 469 17.19 -42.20 -10.23
CA ARG A 469 16.31 -42.07 -11.41
C ARG A 469 15.98 -40.62 -11.71
N PHE A 470 15.85 -40.26 -13.00
CA PHE A 470 15.50 -38.91 -13.45
C PHE A 470 14.25 -38.29 -12.81
N ARG A 471 13.29 -39.12 -12.35
CA ARG A 471 12.12 -38.65 -11.59
C ARG A 471 12.48 -37.84 -10.34
N ARG A 472 13.62 -38.17 -9.70
CA ARG A 472 14.12 -37.52 -8.48
C ARG A 472 14.73 -36.16 -8.74
N PHE A 473 15.00 -35.84 -10.00
CA PHE A 473 15.64 -34.61 -10.40
C PHE A 473 14.70 -33.68 -11.15
N SER A 474 15.08 -32.42 -11.20
CA SER A 474 14.53 -31.40 -12.09
C SER A 474 15.64 -30.66 -12.79
N VAL A 475 15.36 -30.15 -13.98
CA VAL A 475 16.31 -29.37 -14.78
C VAL A 475 15.78 -27.95 -14.94
N ASP A 476 16.56 -26.97 -14.47
CA ASP A 476 16.19 -25.57 -14.50
C ASP A 476 16.36 -24.94 -15.91
N PRO A 477 15.87 -23.71 -16.14
CA PRO A 477 15.99 -23.06 -17.46
C PRO A 477 17.43 -22.81 -17.93
N SER A 478 18.42 -22.86 -17.04
CA SER A 478 19.84 -22.77 -17.38
C SER A 478 20.49 -24.12 -17.67
N GLY A 479 19.70 -25.21 -17.67
CA GLY A 479 20.18 -26.57 -17.92
C GLY A 479 20.75 -27.27 -16.69
N ARG A 480 20.65 -26.66 -15.49
CA ARG A 480 21.23 -27.26 -14.28
C ARG A 480 20.29 -28.29 -13.65
N LEU A 481 20.89 -29.36 -13.15
CA LEU A 481 20.25 -30.46 -12.46
C LEU A 481 20.07 -30.15 -10.97
N TRP A 482 18.89 -30.48 -10.46
CA TRP A 482 18.52 -30.30 -9.06
C TRP A 482 17.86 -31.56 -8.53
N LEU A 483 18.42 -32.19 -7.50
CA LEU A 483 17.79 -33.27 -6.78
C LEU A 483 16.67 -32.72 -5.89
N ARG A 484 15.45 -33.20 -6.07
CA ARG A 484 14.26 -32.76 -5.33
C ARG A 484 13.64 -33.83 -4.43
N ASP A 485 14.08 -35.08 -4.55
CA ASP A 485 13.44 -36.24 -3.94
C ASP A 485 14.45 -37.07 -3.12
N LEU A 486 14.42 -36.87 -1.81
CA LEU A 486 15.19 -37.62 -0.80
C LEU A 486 14.39 -38.77 -0.17
N LEU A 487 13.28 -39.21 -0.76
CA LEU A 487 12.46 -40.26 -0.16
C LEU A 487 13.25 -41.56 -0.16
N ASP A 488 13.28 -42.23 0.99
CA ASP A 488 14.07 -43.43 1.28
C ASP A 488 15.59 -43.22 1.23
N ALA A 489 16.06 -41.97 1.28
CA ALA A 489 17.45 -41.69 1.55
C ALA A 489 17.77 -41.98 3.02
N GLU A 490 18.96 -42.50 3.27
CA GLU A 490 19.41 -42.96 4.58
C GLU A 490 20.73 -42.31 4.97
N ARG A 491 21.01 -42.25 6.28
CA ARG A 491 22.34 -41.92 6.75
C ARG A 491 23.27 -43.11 6.53
N ALA A 492 24.46 -42.84 6.04
CA ALA A 492 25.52 -43.81 5.87
C ALA A 492 26.87 -43.16 6.19
N THR A 493 27.93 -43.97 6.33
CA THR A 493 29.27 -43.41 6.35
C THR A 493 29.57 -42.79 4.98
N PRO A 494 30.41 -41.74 4.88
CA PRO A 494 30.75 -41.15 3.59
C PRO A 494 31.35 -42.16 2.60
N GLU A 495 32.11 -43.14 3.08
CA GLU A 495 32.72 -44.19 2.25
C GLU A 495 31.68 -45.15 1.66
N ASP A 496 30.74 -45.63 2.49
CA ASP A 496 29.65 -46.49 2.03
C ASP A 496 28.74 -45.74 1.03
N ALA A 497 28.45 -44.47 1.32
CA ALA A 497 27.64 -43.63 0.45
C ALA A 497 28.35 -43.38 -0.89
N ARG A 498 29.66 -43.11 -0.90
CA ARG A 498 30.45 -42.91 -2.13
C ARG A 498 30.44 -44.16 -3.00
N THR A 499 30.65 -45.33 -2.40
CA THR A 499 30.63 -46.62 -3.11
C THR A 499 29.27 -46.88 -3.75
N ALA A 500 28.17 -46.70 -3.00
CA ALA A 500 26.82 -46.85 -3.53
C ALA A 500 26.51 -45.82 -4.63
N HIS A 501 26.93 -44.57 -4.45
CA HIS A 501 26.67 -43.48 -5.38
C HIS A 501 27.47 -43.58 -6.68
N LEU A 502 28.63 -44.25 -6.69
CA LEU A 502 29.38 -44.53 -7.91
C LEU A 502 28.53 -45.35 -8.89
N GLU A 503 27.92 -46.44 -8.42
CA GLU A 503 27.02 -47.27 -9.23
C GLU A 503 25.80 -46.50 -9.72
N LEU A 504 25.19 -45.70 -8.84
CA LEU A 504 24.06 -44.85 -9.23
C LEU A 504 24.44 -43.81 -10.29
N ALA A 505 25.66 -43.25 -10.20
CA ALA A 505 26.18 -42.33 -11.21
C ALA A 505 26.40 -43.04 -12.56
N ARG A 506 26.95 -44.27 -12.56
CA ARG A 506 27.11 -45.07 -13.79
C ARG A 506 25.75 -45.29 -14.45
N GLN A 507 24.77 -45.73 -13.66
CA GLN A 507 23.42 -46.00 -14.15
C GLN A 507 22.74 -44.74 -14.68
N PHE A 508 22.83 -43.62 -13.97
CA PHE A 508 22.29 -42.34 -14.44
C PHE A 508 22.89 -41.94 -15.80
N CYS A 509 24.21 -42.04 -15.94
CA CYS A 509 24.91 -41.66 -17.17
C CYS A 509 24.53 -42.59 -18.34
N SER A 510 24.42 -43.90 -18.09
CA SER A 510 23.96 -44.87 -19.09
C SER A 510 22.53 -44.56 -19.54
N ASP A 511 21.61 -44.35 -18.58
CA ASP A 511 20.22 -44.04 -18.87
C ASP A 511 20.08 -42.70 -19.62
N ALA A 512 20.94 -41.72 -19.32
CA ALA A 512 20.99 -40.44 -20.04
C ALA A 512 21.44 -40.63 -21.50
N TYR A 513 22.46 -41.46 -21.69
CA TYR A 513 23.08 -41.71 -22.98
C TYR A 513 22.19 -42.50 -23.93
N ASP A 514 21.51 -43.54 -23.43
CA ASP A 514 20.59 -44.34 -24.24
C ASP A 514 19.48 -43.50 -24.88
N ARG A 515 19.21 -42.30 -24.36
CA ARG A 515 18.24 -41.34 -24.92
C ARG A 515 18.77 -40.51 -26.08
N VAL A 516 20.09 -40.37 -26.22
CA VAL A 516 20.75 -39.61 -27.30
C VAL A 516 21.59 -40.49 -28.23
N LYS A 517 21.65 -41.81 -27.98
CA LYS A 517 22.41 -42.77 -28.79
C LYS A 517 22.06 -42.74 -30.28
N GLY A 518 20.84 -42.33 -30.64
CA GLY A 518 20.43 -42.14 -32.04
C GLY A 518 20.99 -40.88 -32.71
N THR A 519 21.34 -39.83 -31.96
CA THR A 519 21.84 -38.54 -32.47
C THR A 519 23.37 -38.41 -32.40
N LEU A 520 24.02 -39.20 -31.55
CA LEU A 520 25.48 -39.26 -31.37
C LEU A 520 26.24 -39.96 -32.51
N SER A 521 25.53 -40.73 -33.33
CA SER A 521 26.07 -41.36 -34.56
C SER A 521 26.74 -40.35 -35.50
N ASP A 522 26.34 -39.07 -35.43
CA ASP A 522 26.65 -38.08 -36.45
C ASP A 522 27.77 -37.08 -36.02
N ASP A 523 28.30 -37.15 -34.78
CA ASP A 523 29.41 -36.30 -34.29
C ASP A 523 30.48 -37.11 -33.51
N PRO A 524 31.65 -37.37 -34.11
CA PRO A 524 32.75 -38.14 -33.50
C PRO A 524 33.35 -37.51 -32.23
N SER A 525 33.33 -36.19 -32.11
CA SER A 525 33.99 -35.47 -31.00
C SER A 525 33.22 -35.60 -29.67
N SER A 526 31.89 -35.66 -29.79
CA SER A 526 30.97 -35.91 -28.69
C SER A 526 31.08 -37.35 -28.17
N ALA A 527 31.36 -38.32 -29.05
CA ALA A 527 31.57 -39.72 -28.69
C ALA A 527 32.88 -39.93 -27.90
N GLU A 528 33.98 -39.24 -28.25
CA GLU A 528 35.25 -39.32 -27.51
C GLU A 528 35.20 -38.68 -26.12
N THR A 529 34.60 -37.49 -26.01
CA THR A 529 34.41 -36.80 -24.71
C THR A 529 33.55 -37.65 -23.77
N PHE A 530 32.54 -38.32 -24.32
CA PHE A 530 31.70 -39.24 -23.56
C PHE A 530 32.42 -40.54 -23.18
N ALA A 531 33.18 -41.14 -24.10
CA ALA A 531 34.02 -42.30 -23.81
C ALA A 531 35.05 -41.98 -22.71
N ALA A 532 35.56 -40.75 -22.64
CA ALA A 532 36.42 -40.29 -21.56
C ALA A 532 35.66 -40.19 -20.22
N LEU A 533 34.43 -39.66 -20.21
CA LEU A 533 33.57 -39.60 -19.01
C LEU A 533 33.21 -41.00 -18.48
N VAL A 534 32.84 -41.93 -19.38
CA VAL A 534 32.56 -43.33 -19.04
C VAL A 534 33.82 -44.02 -18.50
N ARG A 535 34.98 -43.85 -19.16
CA ARG A 535 36.26 -44.39 -18.67
C ARG A 535 36.70 -43.80 -17.33
N LEU A 536 36.40 -42.52 -17.07
CA LEU A 536 36.71 -41.87 -15.80
C LEU A 536 35.81 -42.41 -14.66
N VAL A 537 34.60 -42.82 -15.00
CA VAL A 537 33.65 -43.45 -14.08
C VAL A 537 33.92 -44.97 -13.93
N GLU A 538 34.42 -45.65 -14.96
CA GLU A 538 34.77 -47.08 -14.95
C GLU A 538 36.17 -47.36 -14.38
N GLY A 539 37.12 -46.44 -14.53
CA GLY A 539 38.53 -46.59 -14.14
C GLY A 539 38.91 -46.00 -12.78
N GLY A 540 37.98 -45.35 -12.08
CA GLY A 540 38.18 -44.84 -10.72
C GLY A 540 37.76 -45.86 -9.67
N GLY A 541 38.67 -46.80 -9.38
CA GLY A 541 38.65 -47.65 -8.18
C GLY A 541 39.53 -47.06 -7.09
#